data_AF-A0AAW3EK61-F1
#
_entry.id   AF-A0AAW3EK61-F1
#
_cell.length_a   1.000
_cell.length_b   1.000
_cell.length_c   1.000
_cell.angle_alpha   90.00
_cell.angle_beta   90.00
_cell.angle_gamma   90.00
#
_symmetry.space_group_name_H-M   'P 1'
#
loop_
_entity.id
_entity.type
_entity.pdbx_description
1 polymer ?
#
loop_
_entity_poly.entity_id
_entity_poly.type
_entity_poly.pdbx_seq_one_letter_code
_entity_poly.pdbx_strand_id
1 'polypeptide(L)'
;MTEHLLKLHRWLNINRCLSRLRCFWFSRRASTAVETALAFPIVLAIGSLCADIYTVGLERTRMEQRTGAIASILAMQQRLDEQGLQGLLDTVLPTEGMGNYQLLISNVRQTGELYWQLSRGTAEALCAESETLPGEEYTPELPERDREEGNKNISMLVVEICREGKDVGLLGGLSLGGMLHASSINRVAIGVVTLDETLRKEAGLEEDERNP
;
A
#
# COMPACT_ATOMS: atom_id res chain seq x y z
N MET A 1 -37.07 42.65 -71.44
CA MET A 1 -37.08 43.29 -70.10
C MET A 1 -37.22 42.24 -68.98
N THR A 2 -36.58 41.07 -69.12
CA THR A 2 -36.88 39.87 -68.28
C THR A 2 -35.64 39.12 -67.79
N GLU A 3 -34.42 39.44 -68.24
CA GLU A 3 -33.20 38.76 -67.78
C GLU A 3 -32.59 39.35 -66.50
N HIS A 4 -32.77 40.66 -66.26
CA HIS A 4 -32.18 41.33 -65.08
C HIS A 4 -32.84 40.92 -63.75
N LEU A 5 -34.11 40.52 -63.78
CA LEU A 5 -34.88 40.09 -62.60
C LEU A 5 -34.52 38.66 -62.14
N LEU A 6 -34.11 37.79 -63.06
CA LEU A 6 -33.69 36.42 -62.75
C LEU A 6 -32.31 36.36 -62.07
N LYS A 7 -31.40 37.28 -62.41
CA LYS A 7 -30.06 37.36 -61.78
C LYS A 7 -30.12 37.82 -60.32
N LEU A 8 -31.00 38.76 -59.98
CA LEU A 8 -31.15 39.25 -58.60
C LEU A 8 -31.75 38.20 -57.67
N HIS A 9 -32.73 37.43 -58.14
CA HIS A 9 -33.38 36.38 -57.34
C HIS A 9 -32.43 35.21 -57.03
N ARG A 10 -31.52 34.88 -57.97
CA ARG A 10 -30.52 33.83 -57.78
C ARG A 10 -29.42 34.25 -56.79
N TRP A 11 -29.05 35.53 -56.76
CA TRP A 11 -28.03 36.06 -55.85
C TRP A 11 -28.54 36.21 -54.40
N LEU A 12 -29.81 36.59 -54.21
CA LEU A 12 -30.43 36.68 -52.88
C LEU A 12 -30.55 35.31 -52.19
N ASN A 13 -30.83 34.24 -52.96
CA ASN A 13 -30.97 32.89 -52.43
C ASN A 13 -29.62 32.26 -52.00
N ILE A 14 -28.52 32.59 -52.68
CA ILE A 14 -27.18 32.10 -52.34
C ILE A 14 -26.71 32.69 -50.99
N ASN A 15 -26.90 34.00 -50.77
CA ASN A 15 -26.54 34.65 -49.50
C ASN A 15 -27.40 34.18 -48.31
N ARG A 16 -28.69 33.91 -48.52
CA ARG A 16 -29.55 33.32 -47.47
C ARG A 16 -29.14 31.89 -47.11
N CYS A 17 -28.76 31.07 -48.10
CA CYS A 17 -28.30 29.70 -47.88
C CYS A 17 -26.96 29.66 -47.12
N LEU A 18 -26.00 30.53 -47.49
CA LEU A 18 -24.73 30.69 -46.80
C LEU A 18 -24.91 31.18 -45.35
N SER A 19 -25.85 32.10 -45.07
CA SER A 19 -26.13 32.55 -43.70
C SER A 19 -26.74 31.45 -42.81
N ARG A 20 -27.65 30.64 -43.36
CA ARG A 20 -28.26 29.50 -42.64
C ARG A 20 -27.25 28.40 -42.37
N LEU A 21 -26.36 28.10 -43.32
CA LEU A 21 -25.24 27.18 -43.12
C LEU A 21 -24.28 27.69 -42.03
N ARG A 22 -24.00 29.00 -41.99
CA ARG A 22 -23.13 29.61 -40.96
C ARG A 22 -23.73 29.52 -39.56
N CYS A 23 -25.03 29.78 -39.41
CA CYS A 23 -25.74 29.59 -38.14
C CYS A 23 -25.79 28.11 -37.73
N PHE A 24 -26.06 27.20 -38.66
CA PHE A 24 -26.10 25.76 -38.36
C PHE A 24 -24.72 25.21 -37.94
N TRP A 25 -23.64 25.74 -38.52
CA TRP A 25 -22.27 25.43 -38.12
C TRP A 25 -21.91 26.03 -36.75
N PHE A 26 -22.39 27.23 -36.43
CA PHE A 26 -22.25 27.81 -35.09
C PHE A 26 -23.04 27.05 -34.02
N SER A 27 -24.27 26.62 -34.32
CA SER A 27 -25.11 25.84 -33.41
C SER A 27 -24.53 24.43 -33.15
N ARG A 28 -23.95 23.78 -34.17
CA ARG A 28 -23.24 22.51 -33.99
C ARG A 28 -21.98 22.68 -33.13
N ARG A 29 -21.21 23.75 -33.33
CA ARG A 29 -20.04 24.08 -32.49
C ARG A 29 -20.42 24.39 -31.04
N ALA A 30 -21.57 25.05 -30.83
CA ALA A 30 -22.10 25.31 -29.50
C ALA A 30 -22.54 24.00 -28.81
N SER A 31 -23.20 23.07 -29.52
CA SER A 31 -23.55 21.74 -28.99
C SER A 31 -22.29 20.96 -28.62
N THR A 32 -21.29 20.90 -29.51
CA THR A 32 -20.04 20.19 -29.23
C THR A 32 -19.23 20.82 -28.10
N ALA A 33 -19.26 22.14 -27.94
CA ALA A 33 -18.59 22.83 -26.84
C ALA A 33 -19.28 22.55 -25.50
N VAL A 34 -20.62 22.48 -25.48
CA VAL A 34 -21.40 22.15 -24.28
C VAL A 34 -21.25 20.66 -23.91
N GLU A 35 -21.29 19.77 -24.90
CA GLU A 35 -21.06 18.33 -24.70
C GLU A 35 -19.65 18.05 -24.17
N THR A 36 -18.62 18.70 -24.73
CA THR A 36 -17.25 18.56 -24.24
C THR A 36 -17.06 19.19 -22.86
N ALA A 37 -17.68 20.34 -22.58
CA ALA A 37 -17.64 20.96 -21.25
C ALA A 37 -18.33 20.10 -20.18
N LEU A 38 -19.36 19.32 -20.54
CA LEU A 38 -20.02 18.36 -19.63
C LEU A 38 -19.25 17.05 -19.50
N ALA A 39 -18.59 16.58 -20.55
CA ALA A 39 -17.81 15.34 -20.52
C ALA A 39 -16.44 15.51 -19.85
N PHE A 40 -15.83 16.70 -19.95
CA PHE A 40 -14.48 16.95 -19.44
C PHE A 40 -14.33 16.73 -17.92
N PRO A 41 -15.25 17.20 -17.05
CA PRO A 41 -15.20 16.89 -15.63
C PRO A 41 -15.28 15.39 -15.32
N ILE A 42 -16.05 14.64 -16.09
CA ILE A 42 -16.17 13.18 -15.94
C ILE A 42 -14.84 12.50 -16.27
N VAL A 43 -14.20 12.91 -17.36
CA VAL A 43 -12.89 12.38 -17.75
C VAL A 43 -11.82 12.73 -16.70
N LEU A 44 -11.83 13.96 -16.17
CA LEU A 44 -10.92 14.35 -15.09
C LEU A 44 -11.17 13.53 -13.81
N ALA A 45 -12.43 13.31 -13.44
CA ALA A 45 -12.78 12.50 -12.27
C ALA A 45 -12.29 11.05 -12.40
N ILE A 46 -12.50 10.44 -13.58
CA ILE A 46 -12.00 9.08 -13.86
C ILE A 46 -10.47 9.06 -13.83
N GLY A 47 -9.81 10.03 -14.46
CA GLY A 47 -8.34 10.13 -14.47
C GLY A 47 -7.76 10.26 -13.07
N SER A 48 -8.37 11.08 -12.21
CA SER A 48 -7.99 11.22 -10.80
C SER A 48 -8.13 9.90 -10.05
N LEU A 49 -9.26 9.22 -10.19
CA LEU A 49 -9.52 7.94 -9.52
C LEU A 49 -8.52 6.87 -9.96
N CYS A 50 -8.22 6.77 -11.26
CA CYS A 50 -7.21 5.84 -11.76
C CYS A 50 -5.82 6.13 -11.17
N ALA A 51 -5.45 7.41 -11.07
CA ALA A 51 -4.17 7.81 -10.48
C ALA A 51 -4.10 7.51 -8.97
N ASP A 52 -5.21 7.67 -8.25
CA ASP A 52 -5.31 7.34 -6.83
C ASP A 52 -5.16 5.82 -6.60
N ILE A 53 -5.86 4.98 -7.38
CA ILE A 53 -5.73 3.52 -7.31
C ILE A 53 -4.29 3.08 -7.63
N TYR A 54 -3.68 3.67 -8.65
CA TYR A 54 -2.30 3.39 -9.01
C TYR A 54 -1.33 3.73 -7.87
N THR A 55 -1.55 4.88 -7.22
CA THR A 55 -0.73 5.32 -6.09
C THR A 55 -0.83 4.35 -4.91
N VAL A 56 -2.04 3.92 -4.55
CA VAL A 56 -2.26 2.93 -3.48
C VAL A 56 -1.56 1.60 -3.81
N GLY A 57 -1.68 1.13 -5.06
CA GLY A 57 -1.00 -0.09 -5.51
C GLY A 57 0.52 0.02 -5.40
N LEU A 58 1.08 1.16 -5.80
CA LEU A 58 2.52 1.41 -5.71
C LEU A 58 3.00 1.41 -4.25
N GLU A 59 2.26 2.04 -3.34
CA GLU A 59 2.60 2.06 -1.92
C GLU A 59 2.53 0.66 -1.31
N ARG A 60 1.50 -0.13 -1.65
CA ARG A 60 1.40 -1.53 -1.22
C ARG A 60 2.59 -2.36 -1.70
N THR A 61 2.95 -2.27 -2.98
CA THR A 61 4.11 -3.00 -3.51
C THR A 61 5.42 -2.58 -2.85
N ARG A 62 5.60 -1.29 -2.54
CA ARG A 62 6.77 -0.81 -1.80
C ARG A 62 6.82 -1.38 -0.39
N MET A 63 5.68 -1.45 0.30
CA MET A 63 5.58 -2.09 1.62
C MET A 63 5.95 -3.58 1.52
N GLU A 64 5.36 -4.33 0.59
CA GLU A 64 5.67 -5.74 0.36
C GLU A 64 7.17 -5.98 0.07
N GLN A 65 7.79 -5.13 -0.75
CA GLN A 65 9.23 -5.20 -1.05
C GLN A 65 10.10 -4.93 0.18
N ARG A 66 9.77 -3.92 0.99
CA ARG A 66 10.52 -3.57 2.21
C ARG A 66 10.41 -4.68 3.24
N THR A 67 9.20 -5.16 3.48
CA THR A 67 8.92 -6.26 4.39
C THR A 67 9.64 -7.53 3.95
N GLY A 68 9.62 -7.85 2.65
CA GLY A 68 10.37 -8.98 2.10
C GLY A 68 11.89 -8.85 2.27
N ALA A 69 12.45 -7.67 2.06
CA ALA A 69 13.87 -7.41 2.27
C ALA A 69 14.26 -7.57 3.75
N ILE A 70 13.48 -7.00 4.68
CA ILE A 70 13.71 -7.13 6.12
C ILE A 70 13.62 -8.60 6.53
N ALA A 71 12.56 -9.30 6.13
CA ALA A 71 12.36 -10.70 6.46
C ALA A 71 13.52 -11.57 5.95
N SER A 72 13.99 -11.32 4.72
CA SER A 72 15.08 -12.08 4.12
C SER A 72 16.42 -11.86 4.83
N ILE A 73 16.74 -10.60 5.17
CA ILE A 73 17.99 -10.26 5.84
C ILE A 73 18.00 -10.84 7.26
N LEU A 74 16.93 -10.63 8.02
CA LEU A 74 16.82 -11.09 9.39
C LEU A 74 16.75 -12.62 9.48
N ALA A 75 16.13 -13.31 8.52
CA ALA A 75 16.07 -14.77 8.51
C ALA A 75 17.45 -15.44 8.32
N MET A 76 18.45 -14.72 7.81
CA MET A 76 19.82 -15.21 7.67
C MET A 76 20.66 -15.02 8.94
N GLN A 77 20.19 -14.22 9.90
CA GLN A 77 20.92 -13.91 11.12
C GLN A 77 20.60 -14.92 12.23
N GLN A 78 21.62 -15.36 12.97
CA GLN A 78 21.43 -16.23 14.15
C GLN A 78 21.10 -15.44 15.41
N ARG A 79 21.59 -14.20 15.48
CA ARG A 79 21.42 -13.29 16.60
C ARG A 79 21.08 -11.91 16.08
N LEU A 80 20.05 -11.30 16.69
CA LEU A 80 19.61 -9.95 16.40
C LEU A 80 20.07 -9.03 17.53
N ASP A 81 20.80 -7.99 17.17
CA ASP A 81 21.26 -6.92 18.05
C ASP A 81 20.40 -5.68 17.77
N GLU A 82 20.09 -4.90 18.80
CA GLU A 82 19.38 -3.63 18.70
C GLU A 82 20.00 -2.69 17.67
N GLN A 83 21.33 -2.57 17.66
CA GLN A 83 22.02 -1.69 16.71
C GLN A 83 21.91 -2.19 15.28
N GLY A 84 21.98 -3.52 15.09
CA GLY A 84 21.86 -4.15 13.78
C GLY A 84 20.43 -4.04 13.23
N LEU A 85 19.44 -4.21 14.10
CA LEU A 85 18.04 -4.04 13.75
C LEU A 85 17.75 -2.58 13.39
N GLN A 86 18.16 -1.62 14.24
CA GLN A 86 17.93 -0.21 13.98
C GLN A 86 18.60 0.24 12.68
N GLY A 87 19.86 -0.14 12.44
CA GLY A 87 20.55 0.20 11.19
C GLY A 87 19.89 -0.39 9.94
N LEU A 88 19.32 -1.60 10.04
CA LEU A 88 18.54 -2.19 8.97
C LEU A 88 17.25 -1.40 8.70
N LEU A 89 16.51 -1.07 9.77
CA LEU A 89 15.27 -0.32 9.65
C LEU A 89 15.52 1.07 9.06
N ASP A 90 16.56 1.77 9.50
CA ASP A 90 16.94 3.09 8.97
C ASP A 90 17.34 3.04 7.48
N THR A 91 17.83 1.89 7.00
CA THR A 91 18.23 1.70 5.60
C THR A 91 17.03 1.35 4.72
N VAL A 92 16.11 0.51 5.21
CA VAL A 92 15.00 -0.03 4.39
C VAL A 92 13.75 0.83 4.48
N LEU A 93 13.49 1.43 5.65
CA LEU A 93 12.34 2.27 5.90
C LEU A 93 12.73 3.74 5.71
N PRO A 94 12.01 4.50 4.87
CA PRO A 94 12.27 5.93 4.75
C PRO A 94 11.86 6.64 6.04
N THR A 95 12.73 7.51 6.54
CA THR A 95 12.48 8.35 7.71
C THR A 95 11.39 9.40 7.47
N GLU A 96 11.07 9.70 6.20
CA GLU A 96 10.07 10.70 5.81
C GLU A 96 8.95 10.08 4.97
N GLY A 97 7.71 10.51 5.22
CA GLY A 97 6.56 10.21 4.35
C GLY A 97 5.82 8.88 4.58
N MET A 98 6.16 8.11 5.62
CA MET A 98 5.41 6.89 6.00
C MET A 98 4.20 7.14 6.89
N GLY A 99 4.07 8.33 7.51
CA GLY A 99 2.94 8.62 8.41
C GLY A 99 2.91 7.70 9.64
N ASN A 100 1.71 7.32 10.06
CA ASN A 100 1.46 6.38 11.14
C ASN A 100 1.56 4.95 10.63
N TYR A 101 2.58 4.24 11.10
CA TYR A 101 2.79 2.84 10.78
C TYR A 101 3.25 2.06 12.01
N GLN A 102 2.98 0.77 11.98
CA GLN A 102 3.47 -0.23 12.91
C GLN A 102 4.13 -1.35 12.11
N LEU A 103 5.29 -1.78 12.57
CA LEU A 103 6.06 -2.89 12.08
C LEU A 103 6.13 -3.94 13.19
N LEU A 104 5.64 -5.13 12.91
CA LEU A 104 5.79 -6.30 13.76
C LEU A 104 6.84 -7.22 13.17
N ILE A 105 7.79 -7.63 14.00
CA ILE A 105 8.81 -8.63 13.65
C ILE A 105 8.64 -9.78 14.62
N SER A 106 8.23 -10.93 14.11
CA SER A 106 7.90 -12.11 14.90
C SER A 106 8.80 -13.27 14.51
N ASN A 107 9.33 -13.98 15.49
CA ASN A 107 9.90 -15.30 15.28
C ASN A 107 8.89 -16.36 15.72
N VAL A 108 8.41 -17.15 14.77
CA VAL A 108 7.41 -18.19 15.00
C VAL A 108 8.01 -19.55 14.72
N ARG A 109 7.85 -20.51 15.62
CA ARG A 109 8.32 -21.88 15.41
C ARG A 109 7.45 -22.59 14.38
N GLN A 110 7.98 -23.67 13.80
CA GLN A 110 7.21 -24.54 12.91
C GLN A 110 5.94 -25.10 13.58
N THR A 111 5.96 -25.26 14.91
CA THR A 111 4.79 -25.65 15.71
C THR A 111 3.66 -24.63 15.72
N GLY A 112 3.90 -23.39 15.26
CA GLY A 112 2.98 -22.26 15.36
C GLY A 112 3.10 -21.47 16.66
N GLU A 113 4.00 -21.87 17.56
CA GLU A 113 4.30 -21.14 18.81
C GLU A 113 5.13 -19.90 18.51
N LEU A 114 4.67 -18.73 18.98
CA LEU A 114 5.44 -17.50 18.90
C LEU A 114 6.60 -17.55 19.90
N TYR A 115 7.83 -17.38 19.42
CA TYR A 115 9.00 -17.34 20.30
C TYR A 115 9.28 -15.95 20.86
N TRP A 116 9.21 -14.92 20.00
CA TRP A 116 9.23 -13.51 20.39
C TRP A 116 8.58 -12.67 19.30
N GLN A 117 8.13 -11.47 19.69
CA GLN A 117 7.64 -10.45 18.79
C GLN A 117 8.18 -9.09 19.23
N LEU A 118 8.61 -8.29 18.27
CA LEU A 118 9.05 -6.91 18.46
C LEU A 118 8.10 -5.97 17.73
N SER A 119 7.74 -4.88 18.38
CA SER A 119 6.87 -3.84 17.81
C SER A 119 7.68 -2.55 17.62
N ARG A 120 7.62 -2.01 16.41
CA ARG A 120 8.35 -0.81 15.99
C ARG A 120 7.42 0.09 15.19
N GLY A 121 7.73 1.38 15.15
CA GLY A 121 7.02 2.33 14.30
C GLY A 121 6.62 3.60 15.03
N THR A 122 5.72 4.35 14.42
CA THR A 122 5.22 5.65 14.91
C THR A 122 3.87 5.55 15.60
N ALA A 123 3.19 4.41 15.44
CA ALA A 123 1.89 4.11 16.05
C ALA A 123 1.83 2.65 16.53
N GLU A 124 0.92 2.38 17.45
CA GLU A 124 0.66 1.06 18.04
C GLU A 124 -0.75 0.59 17.68
N ALA A 125 -1.02 -0.72 17.82
CA ALA A 125 -2.31 -1.36 17.59
C ALA A 125 -2.89 -1.20 16.16
N LEU A 126 -2.04 -0.91 15.17
CA LEU A 126 -2.38 -0.95 13.74
C LEU A 126 -2.37 -2.37 13.18
N CYS A 127 -1.55 -3.26 13.74
CA CYS A 127 -1.46 -4.68 13.40
C CYS A 127 -2.10 -5.58 14.46
N ALA A 128 -3.17 -5.13 15.12
CA ALA A 128 -3.78 -5.81 16.28
C ALA A 128 -4.20 -7.28 16.04
N GLU A 129 -4.45 -7.68 14.78
CA GLU A 129 -4.78 -9.06 14.42
C GLU A 129 -3.61 -10.05 14.56
N SER A 130 -2.37 -9.54 14.52
CA SER A 130 -1.14 -10.32 14.55
C SER A 130 -0.30 -10.10 15.81
N GLU A 131 -0.75 -9.21 16.70
CA GLU A 131 -0.16 -9.04 18.02
C GLU A 131 -0.45 -10.28 18.86
N THR A 132 0.59 -10.92 19.39
CA THR A 132 0.48 -12.18 20.13
C THR A 132 1.56 -12.22 21.19
N LEU A 133 1.26 -12.77 22.36
CA LEU A 133 2.25 -12.85 23.45
C LEU A 133 3.25 -13.98 23.21
N PRO A 134 4.51 -13.85 23.66
CA PRO A 134 5.48 -14.93 23.58
C PRO A 134 4.97 -16.21 24.25
N GLY A 135 5.14 -17.35 23.58
CA GLY A 135 4.65 -18.66 24.02
C GLY A 135 3.20 -18.98 23.63
N GLU A 136 2.44 -18.01 23.12
CA GLU A 136 1.11 -18.25 22.57
C GLU A 136 1.14 -18.71 21.11
N GLU A 137 0.00 -19.18 20.62
CA GLU A 137 -0.14 -19.60 19.23
C GLU A 137 -0.26 -18.39 18.30
N TYR A 138 0.60 -18.33 17.29
CA TYR A 138 0.49 -17.35 16.22
C TYR A 138 -0.76 -17.63 15.38
N THR A 139 -1.69 -16.68 15.44
CA THR A 139 -3.01 -16.80 14.79
C THR A 139 -2.93 -16.76 13.25
N PRO A 140 -2.15 -15.83 12.64
CA PRO A 140 -2.09 -15.75 11.18
C PRO A 140 -1.58 -17.02 10.50
N GLU A 141 -1.95 -17.18 9.23
CA GLU A 141 -1.60 -18.37 8.45
C GLU A 141 -0.10 -18.40 8.12
N LEU A 142 0.51 -19.57 8.27
CA LEU A 142 1.94 -19.80 8.06
C LEU A 142 2.14 -21.00 7.12
N PRO A 143 3.02 -20.89 6.11
CA PRO A 143 3.15 -21.91 5.06
C PRO A 143 3.72 -23.24 5.54
N GLU A 144 4.62 -23.24 6.54
CA GLU A 144 5.27 -24.45 7.07
C GLU A 144 4.73 -24.85 8.45
N ARG A 145 3.58 -24.31 8.88
CA ARG A 145 3.05 -24.61 10.22
C ARG A 145 2.53 -26.04 10.32
N ASP A 146 3.07 -26.77 11.28
CA ASP A 146 2.66 -28.11 11.64
C ASP A 146 2.53 -28.20 13.17
N ARG A 147 1.30 -28.29 13.66
CA ARG A 147 1.01 -28.33 15.11
C ARG A 147 1.40 -29.65 15.76
N GLU A 148 1.43 -30.75 15.01
CA GLU A 148 1.57 -32.10 15.55
C GLU A 148 3.00 -32.63 15.38
N GLU A 149 3.59 -32.41 14.20
CA GLU A 149 4.94 -32.91 13.84
C GLU A 149 5.97 -31.78 13.66
N GLY A 150 5.60 -30.54 13.96
CA GLY A 150 6.48 -29.37 13.81
C GLY A 150 7.74 -29.43 14.68
N ASN A 151 8.88 -29.07 14.09
CA ASN A 151 10.15 -29.03 14.80
C ASN A 151 10.37 -27.66 15.47
N LYS A 152 10.64 -27.67 16.78
CA LYS A 152 10.97 -26.43 17.54
C LYS A 152 12.29 -25.78 17.13
N ASN A 153 13.18 -26.52 16.47
CA ASN A 153 14.44 -26.01 15.93
C ASN A 153 14.28 -25.39 14.54
N ILE A 154 13.09 -25.44 13.95
CA ILE A 154 12.78 -24.75 12.69
C ILE A 154 11.89 -23.57 13.06
N SER A 155 12.32 -22.38 12.67
CA SER A 155 11.54 -21.16 12.85
C SER A 155 11.36 -20.42 11.54
N MET A 156 10.28 -19.67 11.48
CA MET A 156 9.95 -18.71 10.45
C MET A 156 10.02 -17.33 11.06
N LEU A 157 10.62 -16.41 10.32
CA LEU A 157 10.57 -15.00 10.63
C LEU A 157 9.42 -14.39 9.83
N VAL A 158 8.49 -13.78 10.54
CA VAL A 158 7.35 -13.07 9.99
C VAL A 158 7.58 -11.59 10.24
N VAL A 159 7.58 -10.81 9.16
CA VAL A 159 7.63 -9.36 9.24
C VAL A 159 6.33 -8.84 8.67
N GLU A 160 5.66 -7.97 9.41
CA GLU A 160 4.39 -7.36 9.01
C GLU A 160 4.45 -5.86 9.20
N ILE A 161 3.92 -5.12 8.23
CA ILE A 161 3.81 -3.67 8.31
C ILE A 161 2.37 -3.25 8.06
N CYS A 162 1.80 -2.52 9.01
CA CYS A 162 0.47 -1.92 8.94
C CYS A 162 0.60 -0.41 8.95
N ARG A 163 -0.09 0.27 8.03
CA ARG A 163 -0.08 1.72 7.89
C ARG A 163 -1.49 2.25 7.72
N GLU A 164 -1.79 3.39 8.32
CA GLU A 164 -3.08 4.05 8.13
C GLU A 164 -3.20 4.60 6.69
N GLY A 165 -4.27 4.24 5.98
CA GLY A 165 -4.47 4.65 4.59
C GLY A 165 -4.68 6.16 4.41
N LYS A 166 -5.12 6.87 5.46
CA LYS A 166 -5.30 8.33 5.46
C LYS A 166 -3.99 9.10 5.26
N ASP A 167 -2.85 8.45 5.56
CA ASP A 167 -1.52 9.05 5.41
C ASP A 167 -0.93 8.85 4.01
N VAL A 168 -1.68 8.22 3.10
CA VAL A 168 -1.31 8.12 1.69
C VAL A 168 -1.84 9.34 0.96
N GLY A 169 -0.94 10.19 0.46
CA GLY A 169 -1.31 11.37 -0.31
C GLY A 169 -1.92 11.00 -1.66
N LEU A 170 -3.25 11.04 -1.76
CA LEU A 170 -3.97 10.80 -3.01
C LEU A 170 -4.18 12.13 -3.76
N LEU A 171 -4.09 12.08 -5.09
CA LEU A 171 -4.18 13.25 -5.97
C LEU A 171 -5.59 13.82 -6.00
N GLY A 172 -6.61 12.97 -5.87
CA GLY A 172 -8.01 13.38 -5.81
C GLY A 172 -8.47 13.98 -4.49
N GLY A 173 -7.59 14.11 -3.49
CA GLY A 173 -7.97 14.52 -2.13
C GLY A 173 -8.84 13.48 -1.40
N LEU A 174 -8.95 12.28 -1.95
CA LEU A 174 -9.59 11.14 -1.30
C LEU A 174 -8.70 10.69 -0.14
N SER A 175 -9.30 10.36 1.00
CA SER A 175 -8.60 9.70 2.11
C SER A 175 -8.97 8.24 2.08
N LEU A 176 -7.98 7.35 2.06
CA LEU A 176 -8.25 5.92 2.17
C LEU A 176 -8.62 5.63 3.63
N GLY A 177 -9.89 5.29 3.88
CA GLY A 177 -10.36 4.98 5.23
C GLY A 177 -9.88 3.62 5.78
N GLY A 178 -9.29 2.79 4.92
CA GLY A 178 -8.79 1.46 5.29
C GLY A 178 -7.32 1.45 5.74
N MET A 179 -6.89 0.29 6.21
CA MET A 179 -5.49 0.00 6.55
C MET A 179 -4.75 -0.59 5.35
N LEU A 180 -3.50 -0.16 5.14
CA LEU A 180 -2.57 -0.85 4.27
C LEU A 180 -1.81 -1.87 5.11
N HIS A 181 -1.85 -3.13 4.68
CA HIS A 181 -1.16 -4.24 5.35
C HIS A 181 -0.31 -4.99 4.33
N ALA A 182 0.92 -5.31 4.71
CA ALA A 182 1.81 -6.18 3.96
C ALA A 182 2.59 -7.07 4.92
N SER A 183 2.63 -8.36 4.62
CA SER A 183 3.37 -9.37 5.39
C SER A 183 4.36 -10.11 4.50
N SER A 184 5.47 -10.53 5.08
CA SER A 184 6.44 -11.40 4.45
C SER A 184 6.95 -12.42 5.44
N ILE A 185 7.02 -13.67 5.00
CA ILE A 185 7.42 -14.80 5.80
C ILE A 185 8.64 -15.42 5.15
N ASN A 186 9.71 -15.59 5.92
CA ASN A 186 10.90 -16.31 5.48
C ASN A 186 11.30 -17.35 6.53
N ARG A 187 11.70 -18.52 6.08
CA ARG A 187 12.28 -19.54 6.96
C ARG A 187 13.65 -19.07 7.44
N VAL A 188 13.91 -19.22 8.74
CA VAL A 188 15.21 -18.91 9.34
C VAL A 188 16.23 -19.95 8.91
N ALA A 189 17.42 -19.48 8.53
CA ALA A 189 18.48 -20.33 7.98
C ALA A 189 19.00 -21.34 9.01
N ILE A 190 19.14 -20.93 10.27
CA ILE A 190 19.72 -21.74 11.33
C ILE A 190 18.93 -21.56 12.62
N GLY A 191 18.19 -22.61 12.99
CA GLY A 191 17.57 -22.69 14.31
C GLY A 191 16.49 -21.64 14.54
N VAL A 192 16.64 -20.94 15.66
CA VAL A 192 15.78 -19.86 16.13
C VAL A 192 16.64 -18.61 16.31
N VAL A 193 16.15 -17.46 15.84
CA VAL A 193 16.87 -16.20 15.98
C VAL A 193 16.84 -15.78 17.44
N THR A 194 18.02 -15.58 18.02
CA THR A 194 18.16 -15.11 19.41
C THR A 194 18.23 -13.60 19.47
N LEU A 195 17.59 -13.01 20.47
CA LEU A 195 17.63 -11.57 20.72
C LEU A 195 18.77 -11.23 21.69
N ASP A 196 19.35 -10.03 21.55
CA ASP A 196 20.21 -9.46 22.57
C ASP A 196 19.41 -9.04 23.82
N GLU A 197 20.12 -8.64 24.86
CA GLU A 197 19.51 -8.39 26.16
C GLU A 197 18.54 -7.20 26.17
N THR A 198 18.75 -6.21 25.30
CA THR A 198 17.84 -5.05 25.20
C THR A 198 16.56 -5.43 24.46
N LEU A 199 16.65 -6.13 23.32
CA LEU A 199 15.48 -6.59 22.56
C LEU A 199 14.70 -7.69 23.30
N ARG A 200 15.36 -8.53 24.10
CA ARG A 200 14.66 -9.53 24.95
C ARG A 200 13.71 -8.88 25.95
N LYS A 201 14.17 -7.83 26.63
CA LYS A 201 13.35 -7.09 27.60
C LYS A 201 12.13 -6.46 26.95
N GLU A 202 12.32 -5.91 25.76
CA GLU A 202 11.21 -5.33 25.00
C GLU A 202 10.20 -6.38 24.55
N ALA A 203 10.66 -7.54 24.10
CA ALA A 203 9.80 -8.65 23.71
C ALA A 203 9.05 -9.29 24.90
N GLY A 204 9.22 -8.80 26.13
CA GLY A 204 8.60 -9.37 27.33
C GLY A 204 9.20 -10.71 27.74
N LEU A 205 10.39 -11.06 27.22
CA LEU A 205 11.15 -12.24 27.61
C LEU A 205 12.00 -11.92 28.85
N GLU A 206 11.36 -11.62 29.98
CA GLU A 206 12.08 -11.50 31.25
C GLU A 206 12.70 -12.86 31.61
N GLU A 207 13.94 -12.81 32.13
CA GLU A 207 14.68 -14.00 32.52
C GLU A 207 13.98 -14.75 33.64
N ASP A 208 13.43 -15.93 33.32
CA ASP A 208 13.33 -17.04 34.28
C ASP A 208 14.77 -17.52 34.64
N GLU A 209 15.61 -16.64 35.18
CA GLU A 209 16.78 -16.99 35.97
C GLU A 209 16.31 -17.47 37.37
N ARG A 210 15.46 -18.50 37.43
CA ARG A 210 15.30 -19.30 38.64
C ARG A 210 14.58 -20.64 38.39
N ASN A 211 15.34 -21.68 38.03
CA ASN A 211 15.36 -22.84 38.93
C ASN A 211 16.63 -23.70 38.71
N PRO A 212 17.53 -23.80 39.70
CA PRO A 212 18.56 -24.85 39.73
C PRO A 212 17.94 -26.25 39.93
#